data_AF-A0A0B2PMI9-F1
#
_entry.id   AF-A0A0B2PMI9-F1
#
_cell.length_a   1.000
_cell.length_b   1.000
_cell.length_c   1.000
_cell.angle_alpha   90.00
_cell.angle_beta   90.00
_cell.angle_gamma   90.00
#
_symmetry.space_group_name_H-M   'P 1'
#
loop_
_entity.id
_entity.type
_entity.pdbx_description
1 polymer ?
#
loop_
_entity_poly.entity_id
_entity_poly.type
_entity_poly.pdbx_seq_one_letter_code
_entity_poly.pdbx_strand_id
1 'polypeptide(L)'
;MIDQLFVGSARVGRIVMAATVKHLTPMILELGGKCPTVVESDVNLQVDALKEELEQYFGKDPMESKDMSRIVSPNQFVRLVNLLDEDKVSNKIVLRGQRDEKKL
;
A
#
# COMPACT_ATOMS: atom_id res chain seq x y z
N MET A 1 -23.40 10.59 -20.76
CA MET A 1 -23.10 10.69 -19.31
C MET A 1 -22.55 9.34 -18.90
N ILE A 2 -21.40 9.28 -18.21
CA ILE A 2 -20.88 8.02 -17.67
C ILE A 2 -21.55 7.78 -16.32
N ASP A 3 -22.18 6.63 -16.16
CA ASP A 3 -22.97 6.25 -14.99
C ASP A 3 -22.33 5.11 -14.17
N GLN A 4 -21.28 4.46 -14.72
CA GLN A 4 -20.60 3.33 -14.09
C GLN A 4 -19.18 3.72 -13.63
N LEU A 5 -18.85 3.39 -12.37
CA LEU A 5 -17.54 3.59 -11.75
C LEU A 5 -17.07 2.29 -11.08
N PHE A 6 -15.82 1.93 -11.28
CA PHE A 6 -15.13 0.90 -10.51
C PHE A 6 -13.84 1.43 -9.92
N VAL A 7 -13.65 1.25 -8.61
CA VAL A 7 -12.42 1.59 -7.88
C VAL A 7 -11.83 0.30 -7.31
N GLY A 8 -10.57 -0.03 -7.64
CA GLY A 8 -9.94 -1.24 -7.09
C GLY A 8 -8.70 -1.73 -7.81
N SER A 9 -8.50 -3.05 -7.84
CA SER A 9 -7.32 -3.64 -8.48
C SER A 9 -7.46 -3.71 -10.00
N ALA A 10 -6.37 -3.50 -10.74
CA ALA A 10 -6.36 -3.60 -12.20
C ALA A 10 -6.78 -4.99 -12.72
N ARG A 11 -6.50 -6.06 -11.96
CA ARG A 11 -6.93 -7.42 -12.33
C ARG A 11 -8.45 -7.53 -12.38
N VAL A 12 -9.14 -7.05 -11.35
CA VAL A 12 -10.61 -7.09 -11.29
C VAL A 12 -11.21 -6.06 -12.24
N GLY A 13 -10.60 -4.85 -12.35
CA GLY A 13 -11.04 -3.82 -13.29
C GLY A 13 -11.11 -4.32 -14.74
N ARG A 14 -10.15 -5.14 -15.18
CA ARG A 14 -10.20 -5.78 -16.51
C ARG A 14 -11.38 -6.73 -16.69
N ILE A 15 -11.75 -7.47 -15.64
CA ILE A 15 -12.91 -8.39 -15.67
C ILE A 15 -14.20 -7.58 -15.76
N VAL A 16 -14.33 -6.53 -14.95
CA VAL A 16 -15.51 -5.65 -14.97
C VAL A 16 -15.65 -4.98 -16.34
N MET A 17 -14.57 -4.43 -16.89
CA MET A 17 -14.56 -3.82 -18.23
C MET A 17 -14.94 -4.82 -19.34
N ALA A 18 -14.46 -6.06 -19.26
CA ALA A 18 -14.83 -7.11 -20.21
C ALA A 18 -16.31 -7.51 -20.12
N ALA A 19 -16.97 -7.30 -18.97
CA ALA A 19 -18.40 -7.50 -18.83
C ALA A 19 -19.20 -6.32 -19.40
N THR A 20 -18.77 -5.07 -19.15
CA THR A 20 -19.49 -3.86 -19.58
C THR A 20 -19.45 -3.65 -21.09
N VAL A 21 -18.36 -4.02 -21.77
CA VAL A 21 -18.23 -3.88 -23.23
C VAL A 21 -19.32 -4.65 -23.99
N LYS A 22 -19.85 -5.74 -23.43
CA LYS A 22 -20.97 -6.51 -24.01
C LYS A 22 -22.26 -5.71 -24.13
N HIS A 23 -22.37 -4.64 -23.34
CA HIS A 23 -23.53 -3.74 -23.29
C HIS A 23 -23.18 -2.33 -23.79
N LEU A 24 -21.98 -2.14 -24.35
CA LEU A 24 -21.48 -0.83 -24.80
C LEU A 24 -21.58 0.25 -23.71
N THR A 25 -21.49 -0.15 -22.45
CA THR A 25 -21.61 0.75 -21.30
C THR A 25 -20.25 1.38 -21.02
N PRO A 26 -20.08 2.70 -21.22
CA PRO A 26 -18.83 3.38 -20.84
C PRO A 26 -18.69 3.36 -19.32
N MET A 27 -17.46 3.23 -18.83
CA MET A 27 -17.18 3.22 -17.39
C MET A 27 -15.85 3.89 -17.05
N ILE A 28 -15.74 4.38 -15.82
CA ILE A 28 -14.48 4.88 -15.25
C ILE A 28 -13.84 3.77 -14.41
N LEU A 29 -12.53 3.59 -14.60
CA LEU A 29 -11.71 2.65 -13.82
C LEU A 29 -10.64 3.42 -13.04
N GLU A 30 -10.81 3.48 -11.72
CA GLU A 30 -9.81 4.02 -10.80
C GLU A 30 -9.01 2.85 -10.20
N LEU A 31 -7.80 2.65 -10.71
CA LEU A 31 -7.00 1.48 -10.40
C LEU A 31 -5.78 1.83 -9.57
N GLY A 32 -5.36 0.90 -8.70
CA GLY A 32 -4.11 1.03 -7.96
C GLY A 32 -2.86 0.99 -8.85
N GLY A 33 -1.74 1.49 -8.34
CA GLY A 33 -0.44 1.51 -9.01
C GLY A 33 0.71 1.71 -8.02
N LYS A 34 1.93 1.84 -8.54
CA LYS A 34 3.09 2.27 -7.75
C LYS A 34 3.23 3.78 -7.90
N CYS A 35 3.24 4.51 -6.79
CA CYS A 35 3.46 5.96 -6.76
C CYS A 35 4.92 6.24 -6.37
N PRO A 36 5.83 6.47 -7.32
CA PRO A 36 7.22 6.77 -7.00
C PRO A 36 7.35 8.16 -6.37
N THR A 37 8.20 8.27 -5.36
CA THR A 37 8.67 9.56 -4.83
C THR A 37 10.08 9.78 -5.34
N VAL A 38 10.26 10.78 -6.22
CA VAL A 38 11.56 11.13 -6.81
C VAL A 38 12.21 12.20 -5.95
N VAL A 39 13.50 12.01 -5.66
CA VAL A 39 14.32 12.94 -4.87
C VAL A 39 15.52 13.32 -5.71
N GLU A 40 15.78 14.62 -5.85
CA GLU A 40 16.92 15.13 -6.63
C GLU A 40 18.25 14.76 -5.96
N SER A 41 19.30 14.60 -6.77
CA SER A 41 20.60 14.08 -6.30
C SER A 41 21.34 15.02 -5.35
N ASP A 42 21.01 16.31 -5.37
CA ASP A 42 21.57 17.35 -4.50
C ASP A 42 20.77 17.52 -3.19
N VAL A 43 19.64 16.83 -3.04
CA VAL A 43 18.91 16.75 -1.77
C VAL A 43 19.53 15.69 -0.88
N ASN A 44 20.08 16.12 0.25
CA ASN A 44 20.60 15.21 1.28
C ASN A 44 19.45 14.62 2.11
N LEU A 45 18.75 13.63 1.55
CA LEU A 45 17.73 12.88 2.27
C LEU A 45 18.38 11.82 3.15
N GLN A 46 18.37 12.06 4.46
CA GLN A 46 18.91 11.14 5.43
C GLN A 46 17.83 10.16 5.88
N VAL A 47 18.15 8.86 5.82
CA VAL A 47 17.25 7.80 6.30
C VAL A 47 16.89 8.02 7.77
N ASP A 48 17.82 8.51 8.58
CA ASP A 48 17.57 8.74 10.00
C ASP A 48 16.55 9.85 10.26
N ALA A 49 16.54 10.91 9.46
CA ALA A 49 15.51 11.94 9.53
C ALA A 49 14.10 11.38 9.25
N LEU A 50 13.98 10.43 8.32
CA LEU A 50 12.70 9.74 8.06
C LEU A 50 12.26 8.87 9.25
N LYS A 51 13.22 8.25 9.97
CA LYS A 51 12.91 7.47 11.18
C LYS A 51 12.37 8.38 12.28
N GLU A 52 13.05 9.50 12.52
CA GLU A 52 12.67 10.49 13.52
C GLU A 52 11.28 11.05 13.26
N GLU A 53 10.98 11.43 12.02
CA GLU A 53 9.66 11.94 11.64
C GLU A 53 8.55 10.90 11.90
N LEU A 54 8.80 9.64 11.54
CA LEU A 54 7.85 8.55 11.81
C LEU A 54 7.63 8.32 13.31
N GLU A 55 8.65 8.49 14.14
CA GLU A 55 8.50 8.40 15.60
C GLU A 55 7.79 9.62 16.19
N GLN A 56 8.00 10.82 15.65
CA GLN A 56 7.26 12.01 16.09
C GLN A 56 5.76 11.86 15.79
N TYR A 57 5.43 11.32 14.61
CA TYR A 57 4.05 11.18 14.17
C TYR A 57 3.33 9.98 14.82
N PHE A 58 3.97 8.81 14.80
CA PHE A 58 3.34 7.56 15.28
C PHE A 58 3.82 7.10 16.65
N GLY A 59 4.75 7.82 17.28
CA GLY A 59 5.39 7.38 18.51
C GLY A 59 6.42 6.27 18.29
N LYS A 60 7.07 5.89 19.39
CA LYS A 60 8.06 4.80 19.41
C LYS A 60 7.44 3.45 19.06
N ASP A 61 6.22 3.21 19.52
CA ASP A 61 5.42 2.03 19.17
C ASP A 61 4.14 2.43 18.41
N PRO A 62 4.12 2.30 17.07
CA PRO A 62 2.96 2.63 16.25
C PRO A 62 1.75 1.76 16.50
N MET A 63 1.90 0.56 17.09
CA MET A 63 0.76 -0.29 17.37
C MET A 63 -0.12 0.27 18.48
N GLU A 64 0.42 1.20 19.28
CA GLU A 64 -0.32 1.95 20.30
C GLU A 64 -0.72 3.36 19.81
N SER A 65 -0.32 3.73 18.59
CA SER A 65 -0.69 5.01 17.98
C SER A 65 -2.16 5.02 17.59
N LYS A 66 -2.85 6.12 17.90
CA LYS A 66 -4.24 6.34 17.47
C LYS A 66 -4.37 6.63 15.98
N ASP A 67 -3.29 7.07 15.35
CA ASP A 67 -3.25 7.45 13.95
C ASP A 67 -2.83 6.27 13.04
N MET A 68 -2.42 5.14 13.62
CA MET A 68 -2.12 3.93 12.88
C MET A 68 -3.36 3.05 12.72
N SER A 69 -3.70 2.74 11.46
CA SER A 69 -4.82 1.86 11.12
C SER A 69 -4.38 0.39 10.98
N ARG A 70 -5.32 -0.55 11.16
CA ARG A 70 -5.10 -1.98 10.95
C ARG A 70 -5.20 -2.38 9.48
N ILE A 71 -4.65 -3.54 9.14
CA ILE A 71 -4.79 -4.13 7.80
C ILE A 71 -6.21 -4.70 7.63
N VAL A 72 -6.81 -4.45 6.47
CA VAL A 72 -8.25 -4.73 6.23
C VAL A 72 -8.67 -6.20 6.40
N SER A 73 -7.75 -7.17 6.21
CA SER A 73 -8.07 -8.59 6.31
C SER A 73 -6.83 -9.48 6.50
N PRO A 74 -6.99 -10.71 7.03
CA PRO A 74 -5.91 -11.69 7.15
C PRO A 74 -5.22 -12.01 5.81
N ASN A 75 -5.98 -12.15 4.72
CA ASN A 75 -5.41 -12.42 3.40
C ASN A 75 -4.50 -11.27 2.91
N GLN A 76 -4.85 -10.02 3.21
CA GLN A 76 -4.01 -8.87 2.89
C GLN A 76 -2.78 -8.79 3.79
N PHE A 77 -2.91 -9.17 5.05
CA PHE A 77 -1.79 -9.27 5.97
C PHE A 77 -0.77 -10.29 5.48
N VAL A 78 -1.19 -11.54 5.23
CA VAL A 78 -0.33 -12.60 4.68
C VAL A 78 0.35 -12.15 3.38
N ARG A 79 -0.37 -11.46 2.50
CA ARG A 79 0.22 -10.90 1.28
C ARG A 79 1.38 -9.94 1.59
N LEU A 80 1.25 -9.05 2.57
CA LEU A 80 2.31 -8.11 2.96
C LEU A 80 3.48 -8.81 3.66
N VAL A 81 3.19 -9.78 4.53
CA VAL A 81 4.19 -10.64 5.18
C VAL A 81 5.07 -11.32 4.12
N ASN A 82 4.45 -11.94 3.11
CA ASN A 82 5.18 -12.61 2.04
C ASN A 82 6.06 -11.66 1.22
N LEU A 83 5.63 -10.40 1.01
CA LEU A 83 6.45 -9.40 0.33
C LEU A 83 7.70 -9.01 1.13
N LEU A 84 7.58 -8.97 2.47
CA LEU A 84 8.71 -8.69 3.35
C LEU A 84 9.67 -9.88 3.48
N ASP A 85 9.16 -11.11 3.31
CA ASP A 85 9.95 -12.34 3.38
C ASP A 85 10.67 -12.69 2.07
N GLU A 86 10.42 -11.97 0.97
CA GLU A 86 11.18 -12.15 -0.26
C GLU A 86 12.69 -11.98 -0.01
N ASP A 87 13.52 -12.91 -0.50
CA ASP A 87 14.98 -12.94 -0.26
C ASP A 87 15.69 -11.61 -0.58
N LYS A 88 15.17 -10.87 -1.57
CA LYS A 88 15.72 -9.57 -1.99
C LYS A 88 15.38 -8.43 -1.02
N VAL A 89 14.43 -8.63 -0.11
CA VAL A 89 13.85 -7.63 0.80
C VAL A 89 14.20 -7.94 2.25
N SER A 90 14.07 -9.20 2.69
CA SER A 90 14.17 -9.59 4.11
C SER A 90 15.46 -9.12 4.80
N ASN A 91 16.60 -9.19 4.10
CA ASN A 91 17.90 -8.75 4.62
C ASN A 91 18.20 -7.25 4.42
N LYS A 92 17.24 -6.48 3.91
CA LYS A 92 17.38 -5.05 3.58
C LYS A 92 16.35 -4.17 4.28
N ILE A 93 15.69 -4.70 5.31
CA ILE A 93 14.74 -3.91 6.11
C ILE A 93 15.55 -2.89 6.93
N VAL A 94 15.36 -1.60 6.63
CA VAL A 94 16.13 -0.50 7.24
C VAL A 94 15.47 0.03 8.52
N LEU A 95 14.15 -0.08 8.61
CA LEU A 95 13.35 0.37 9.76
C LEU A 95 12.12 -0.54 9.92
N ARG A 96 11.79 -0.90 11.16
CA ARG A 96 10.60 -1.71 11.54
C ARG A 96 10.60 -3.08 10.83
N GLY A 97 9.42 -3.55 10.38
CA GLY A 97 9.22 -4.90 9.84
C GLY A 97 8.55 -5.87 10.81
N GLN A 98 8.17 -5.41 12.01
CA GLN A 98 7.38 -6.21 12.96
C GLN A 98 5.97 -6.47 12.41
N ARG A 99 5.39 -7.60 12.83
CA ARG A 99 4.10 -8.11 12.34
C ARG A 99 3.34 -8.70 13.52
N ASP A 100 2.06 -8.37 13.65
CA ASP A 100 1.18 -8.96 14.65
C ASP A 100 -0.18 -9.28 14.02
N GLU A 101 -0.39 -10.57 13.72
CA GLU A 101 -1.65 -11.05 13.15
C GLU A 101 -2.80 -11.02 14.17
N LYS A 102 -2.49 -11.02 15.48
CA LYS A 102 -3.52 -11.04 16.52
C LYS A 102 -4.20 -9.68 16.69
N LYS A 103 -3.55 -8.61 16.24
CA LYS A 103 -4.06 -7.24 16.24
C LYS A 103 -4.71 -6.84 14.89
N LEU A 104 -5.13 -7.82 14.08
CA LEU A 104 -5.83 -7.59 12.82
C LEU A 104 -7.21 -6.96 12.97
#